data_AF-A0A5B7UI36-F1
#
_entry.id   AF-A0A5B7UI36-F1
#
_cell.length_a   1.000
_cell.length_b   1.000
_cell.length_c   1.000
_cell.angle_alpha   90.00
_cell.angle_beta   90.00
_cell.angle_gamma   90.00
#
_symmetry.space_group_name_H-M   'P 1'
#
loop_
_entity.id
_entity.type
_entity.pdbx_description
1 polymer ?
#
loop_
_entity_poly.entity_id
_entity_poly.type
_entity_poly.pdbx_seq_one_letter_code
_entity_poly.pdbx_strand_id
1 'polypeptide(L)'
;MKLPIIRQLYQNTTPEQLEKTLEVLESFCEFRGASEEDINVAGELITNICGALEVHNEVANGKSEKDALNGFAQKVMGSIDR
;
A
#
# COMPACT_ATOMS: atom_id res chain seq x y z
N MET A 1 -6.44 -4.49 1.09
CA MET A 1 -5.36 -4.38 0.08
C MET A 1 -5.79 -4.95 -1.26
N LYS A 2 -5.60 -4.21 -2.36
CA LYS A 2 -6.07 -4.56 -3.72
C LYS A 2 -4.89 -4.56 -4.70
N LEU A 3 -4.52 -5.72 -5.23
CA LEU A 3 -3.34 -5.89 -6.10
C LEU A 3 -3.31 -4.94 -7.31
N PRO A 4 -4.43 -4.69 -8.04
CA PRO A 4 -4.40 -3.74 -9.15
C PRO A 4 -4.01 -2.31 -8.74
N ILE A 5 -4.44 -1.87 -7.54
CA ILE A 5 -4.11 -0.54 -7.01
C ILE A 5 -2.64 -0.48 -6.62
N ILE A 6 -2.15 -1.49 -5.89
CA ILE A 6 -0.74 -1.59 -5.48
C ILE A 6 0.19 -1.54 -6.69
N ARG A 7 -0.11 -2.31 -7.75
CA ARG A 7 0.66 -2.30 -8.99
C ARG A 7 0.67 -0.89 -9.61
N GLN A 8 -0.49 -0.24 -9.69
CA GLN A 8 -0.59 1.11 -10.23
C GLN A 8 0.26 2.10 -9.43
N LEU A 9 0.24 2.04 -8.10
CA LEU A 9 1.05 2.91 -7.23
C LEU A 9 2.54 2.64 -7.42
N TYR A 10 2.98 1.38 -7.31
CA TYR A 10 4.38 0.98 -7.49
C TYR A 10 4.95 1.40 -8.85
N GLN A 11 4.20 1.24 -9.94
CA GLN A 11 4.70 1.53 -11.29
C GLN A 11 4.76 3.02 -11.62
N ASN A 12 3.95 3.85 -10.96
CA ASN A 12 3.75 5.25 -11.36
C ASN A 12 4.20 6.27 -10.31
N THR A 13 4.75 5.82 -9.18
CA THR A 13 5.22 6.69 -8.11
C THR A 13 6.55 6.20 -7.55
N THR A 14 7.22 7.07 -6.81
CA THR A 14 8.47 6.75 -6.10
C THR A 14 8.16 6.39 -4.65
N PRO A 15 9.05 5.64 -3.96
CA PRO A 15 8.92 5.38 -2.52
C PRO A 15 8.75 6.66 -1.69
N GLU A 16 9.50 7.72 -2.01
CA GLU A 16 9.41 9.00 -1.31
C GLU A 16 8.02 9.63 -1.43
N GLN A 17 7.42 9.62 -2.62
CA GLN A 17 6.05 10.14 -2.82
C GLN A 17 5.02 9.34 -2.01
N LEU A 18 5.19 8.02 -1.95
CA LEU A 18 4.33 7.12 -1.19
C LEU A 18 4.45 7.36 0.32
N GLU A 19 5.67 7.48 0.84
CA GLU A 19 5.95 7.80 2.25
C GLU A 19 5.37 9.17 2.65
N LYS A 20 5.54 10.19 1.81
CA LYS A 20 4.92 11.50 2.05
C LYS A 20 3.40 11.48 2.01
N THR A 21 2.82 10.62 1.17
CA THR A 21 1.37 10.43 1.16
C THR A 21 0.89 9.72 2.42
N LEU A 22 1.65 8.75 2.96
CA LEU A 22 1.33 8.11 4.24
C LEU A 22 1.31 9.13 5.38
N GLU A 23 2.32 9.99 5.50
CA GLU A 23 2.38 11.04 6.53
C GLU A 23 1.10 11.91 6.53
N VAL A 24 0.61 12.27 5.34
CA VAL A 24 -0.61 13.08 5.18
C VAL A 24 -1.87 12.29 5.57
N LEU A 25 -1.99 11.03 5.14
CA LEU A 25 -3.16 10.20 5.44
C LEU A 25 -3.22 9.80 6.91
N GLU A 26 -2.08 9.55 7.55
CA GLU A 26 -2.00 9.27 8.99
C GLU A 26 -2.46 10.49 9.79
N SER A 27 -1.97 11.69 9.45
CA SER A 27 -2.43 12.93 10.07
C SER A 27 -3.94 13.16 9.86
N PHE A 28 -4.47 12.79 8.69
CA PHE A 28 -5.90 12.86 8.41
C PHE A 28 -6.71 11.88 9.30
N CYS A 29 -6.23 10.66 9.50
CA CYS A 29 -6.88 9.67 10.37
C CYS A 29 -6.90 10.07 11.85
N GLU A 30 -5.94 10.89 12.30
CA GLU A 30 -5.91 11.43 13.67
C GLU A 30 -6.88 12.61 13.88
N PHE A 31 -7.39 13.21 12.80
CA PHE A 31 -8.29 14.34 12.89
C PHE A 31 -9.68 13.90 13.36
N ARG A 32 -10.08 14.37 14.55
CA ARG A 32 -11.39 14.05 15.16
C ARG A 32 -12.61 14.46 14.33
N GLY A 33 -12.45 15.36 13.35
CA GLY A 33 -13.53 15.80 12.47
C GLY A 33 -13.71 14.95 11.22
N ALA A 34 -12.83 13.98 10.96
CA ALA A 34 -13.01 13.02 9.87
C ALA A 34 -14.16 12.07 10.20
N SER A 35 -14.99 11.74 9.20
CA SER A 35 -16.03 10.74 9.40
C SER A 35 -15.42 9.33 9.46
N GLU A 36 -16.17 8.38 10.01
CA GLU A 36 -15.76 6.97 10.01
C GLU A 36 -15.56 6.44 8.59
N GLU A 37 -16.40 6.85 7.64
CA GLU A 37 -16.26 6.48 6.23
C GLU A 37 -14.95 7.02 5.64
N ASP A 38 -14.62 8.29 5.92
CA ASP A 38 -13.37 8.88 5.45
C ASP A 38 -12.14 8.17 6.01
N ILE A 39 -12.17 7.83 7.30
CA ILE A 39 -11.10 7.08 7.97
C ILE A 39 -10.97 5.68 7.36
N ASN A 40 -12.08 5.00 7.05
CA ASN A 40 -12.06 3.69 6.41
C ASN A 40 -11.44 3.75 5.01
N VAL A 41 -11.81 4.75 4.20
CA VAL A 41 -11.23 4.96 2.87
C VAL A 41 -9.74 5.28 2.97
N ALA A 42 -9.34 6.16 3.89
CA ALA A 42 -7.94 6.49 4.14
C ALA A 42 -7.14 5.25 4.60
N GLY A 43 -7.71 4.42 5.48
CA GLY A 43 -7.13 3.15 5.91
C GLY A 43 -6.91 2.18 4.74
N GLU A 44 -7.89 2.04 3.85
CA GLU A 44 -7.71 1.25 2.62
C GLU A 44 -6.57 1.78 1.75
N LEU A 45 -6.48 3.11 1.57
CA LEU A 45 -5.39 3.74 0.81
C LEU A 45 -4.02 3.51 1.45
N ILE A 46 -3.91 3.71 2.77
CA ILE A 46 -2.70 3.45 3.56
C ILE A 46 -2.23 2.01 3.32
N THR A 47 -3.12 1.02 3.47
CA THR A 47 -2.73 -0.39 3.29
C THR A 47 -2.27 -0.69 1.86
N ASN A 48 -2.87 -0.06 0.84
CA ASN A 48 -2.41 -0.21 -0.55
C ASN A 48 -1.05 0.46 -0.79
N ILE A 49 -0.80 1.63 -0.18
CA ILE A 49 0.49 2.33 -0.28
C ILE A 49 1.59 1.51 0.40
N CYS A 50 1.35 0.97 1.60
CA CYS A 50 2.30 0.08 2.27
C CYS A 50 2.63 -1.15 1.41
N GLY A 51 1.62 -1.74 0.75
CA GLY A 51 1.85 -2.84 -0.20
C GLY A 51 2.71 -2.43 -1.40
N ALA A 52 2.55 -1.23 -1.92
CA ALA A 52 3.39 -0.71 -3.02
C ALA A 52 4.84 -0.48 -2.57
N LEU A 53 5.05 0.07 -1.36
CA LEU A 53 6.37 0.24 -0.75
C LEU A 53 7.07 -1.11 -0.53
N GLU A 54 6.32 -2.13 -0.09
CA GLU A 54 6.86 -3.48 0.04
C GLU A 54 7.36 -4.03 -1.30
N VAL A 55 6.59 -3.85 -2.39
CA VAL A 55 7.01 -4.25 -3.74
C VAL A 55 8.26 -3.48 -4.19
N HIS A 56 8.33 -2.16 -3.96
CA HIS A 56 9.55 -1.37 -4.21
C HIS A 56 10.76 -1.94 -3.47
N ASN A 57 10.60 -2.26 -2.19
CA ASN A 57 11.68 -2.81 -1.37
C ASN A 57 12.12 -4.19 -1.86
N GLU A 58 11.20 -5.06 -2.26
CA GLU A 58 11.54 -6.38 -2.79
C GLU A 58 12.32 -6.28 -4.12
N VAL A 59 11.92 -5.36 -5.00
CA VAL A 59 12.62 -5.10 -6.26
C VAL A 59 14.00 -4.48 -6.03
N ALA A 60 14.12 -3.53 -5.09
CA ALA A 60 15.40 -2.96 -4.70
C ALA A 60 16.37 -4.02 -4.11
N ASN A 61 15.83 -5.05 -3.47
CA ASN A 61 16.57 -6.20 -2.96
C ASN A 61 16.85 -7.30 -4.01
N GLY A 62 16.57 -7.03 -5.30
CA GLY A 62 16.96 -7.89 -6.42
C GLY A 62 15.91 -8.91 -6.86
N LYS A 63 14.68 -8.87 -6.33
CA LYS A 63 13.59 -9.65 -6.92
C LYS A 63 13.15 -9.03 -8.24
N SER A 64 12.69 -9.87 -9.18
CA SER A 64 11.99 -9.36 -10.35
C SER A 64 10.65 -8.72 -9.93
N GLU A 65 10.21 -7.70 -10.66
CA GLU A 65 8.90 -7.05 -10.42
C GLU A 65 7.74 -8.06 -10.40
N LYS A 66 7.79 -9.04 -11.33
CA LYS A 66 6.79 -10.10 -11.41
C LYS A 66 6.78 -10.95 -10.13
N ASP A 67 7.95 -11.33 -9.63
CA ASP A 67 8.05 -12.17 -8.43
C ASP A 67 7.65 -11.40 -7.18
N ALA A 68 7.99 -10.11 -7.10
CA ALA A 68 7.57 -9.24 -6.00
C ALA A 68 6.05 -9.07 -5.95
N LEU A 69 5.42 -8.75 -7.08
CA LEU A 69 3.97 -8.61 -7.19
C LEU A 69 3.22 -9.93 -6.90
N ASN A 70 3.75 -11.06 -7.38
CA ASN A 70 3.16 -12.37 -7.12
C ASN A 70 3.33 -12.80 -5.65
N GLY A 71 4.51 -12.56 -5.07
CA GLY A 71 4.79 -12.82 -3.67
C GLY A 71 3.85 -12.03 -2.77
N PHE A 72 3.63 -10.76 -3.09
CA PHE A 72 2.64 -9.94 -2.39
C PHE A 72 1.21 -10.48 -2.54
N ALA A 73 0.79 -10.84 -3.76
CA ALA A 73 -0.54 -11.40 -4.01
C ALA A 73 -0.81 -12.66 -3.16
N GLN A 74 0.19 -13.53 -3.02
CA GLN A 74 0.12 -14.71 -2.16
C GLN A 74 -0.01 -14.35 -0.67
N LYS A 75 0.71 -13.33 -0.19
CA LYS A 75 0.57 -12.83 1.18
C LYS A 75 -0.85 -12.35 1.46
N VAL A 76 -1.43 -11.55 0.54
CA VAL A 76 -2.80 -11.04 0.71
C VAL A 76 -3.81 -12.18 0.73
N MET A 77 -3.72 -13.13 -0.20
CA MET A 77 -4.64 -14.28 -0.23
C MET A 77 -4.47 -15.19 1.00
N GLY A 78 -3.24 -15.45 1.44
CA GLY A 78 -2.98 -16.24 2.65
C GLY A 78 -3.40 -15.55 3.96
N SER A 79 -3.65 -14.24 3.92
CA SER A 79 -4.17 -13.47 5.05
C SER A 79 -5.70 -13.52 5.18
N ILE A 80 -6.41 -14.05 4.16
CA ILE A 80 -7.88 -14.11 4.13
C ILE A 80 -8.40 -15.45 4.70
N ASP A 81 -7.59 -16.51 4.67
CA ASP A 81 -7.94 -17.84 5.18
C ASP A 81 -7.57 -18.06 6.68
N ARG A 82 -7.40 -16.99 7.47
CA ARG A 82 -7.13 -17.06 8.92
C ARG A 82 -8.08 -16.22 9.75
#